data_AF-A0A1F5MIJ2-F1
#
_entry.id   AF-A0A1F5MIJ2-F1
#
_cell.length_a   1.000
_cell.length_b   1.000
_cell.length_c   1.000
_cell.angle_alpha   90.00
_cell.angle_beta   90.00
_cell.angle_gamma   90.00
#
_symmetry.space_group_name_H-M   'P 1'
#
loop_
_entity.id
_entity.type
_entity.pdbx_description
1 polymer ?
#
loop_
_entity_poly.entity_id
_entity_poly.type
_entity_poly.pdbx_seq_one_letter_code
_entity_poly.pdbx_strand_id
1 'polypeptide(L)'
;MLNAQAFANALTTVILGVYIVCRVASLIAPDFLFNVAKSWFHTLSVDSLKGTAPMDTGMFLFGAITLAVLVWVTTYATVSLYNKWAK
;
A
#
# COMPACT_ATOMS: atom_id res chain seq x y z
N MET A 1 -25.98 -0.13 -5.83
CA MET A 1 -25.06 0.83 -5.20
C MET A 1 -24.15 0.09 -4.24
N LEU A 2 -22.86 0.41 -4.23
CA LEU A 2 -21.87 -0.21 -3.35
C LEU A 2 -21.99 0.32 -1.91
N ASN A 3 -21.73 -0.50 -0.90
CA ASN A 3 -21.59 -0.01 0.48
C ASN A 3 -20.18 0.59 0.66
N ALA A 4 -20.09 1.93 0.76
CA ALA A 4 -18.82 2.64 0.81
C ALA A 4 -17.96 2.27 2.02
N GLN A 5 -18.56 2.09 3.19
CA GLN A 5 -17.83 1.75 4.41
C GLN A 5 -17.30 0.32 4.37
N ALA A 6 -18.13 -0.63 3.96
CA ALA A 6 -17.71 -2.03 3.85
C ALA A 6 -16.58 -2.19 2.81
N PHE A 7 -16.68 -1.49 1.67
CA PHE A 7 -15.65 -1.52 0.64
C PHE A 7 -14.34 -0.88 1.11
N ALA A 8 -14.41 0.29 1.77
CA ALA A 8 -13.23 0.95 2.34
C ALA A 8 -12.53 0.08 3.40
N ASN A 9 -13.29 -0.56 4.31
CA ASN A 9 -12.73 -1.48 5.29
C ASN A 9 -11.99 -2.64 4.61
N ALA A 10 -12.64 -3.32 3.65
CA ALA A 10 -12.06 -4.46 2.97
C ALA A 10 -10.78 -4.09 2.22
N LEU A 11 -10.80 -2.99 1.45
CA LEU A 11 -9.62 -2.56 0.69
C LEU A 11 -8.47 -2.13 1.62
N THR A 12 -8.76 -1.38 2.68
CA THR A 12 -7.74 -1.01 3.67
C THR A 12 -7.11 -2.24 4.33
N THR A 13 -7.90 -3.25 4.71
CA THR A 13 -7.37 -4.49 5.29
C THR A 13 -6.45 -5.23 4.31
N VAL A 14 -6.85 -5.36 3.04
CA VAL A 14 -6.01 -6.00 2.01
C VAL A 14 -4.70 -5.24 1.82
N ILE A 15 -4.76 -3.91 1.71
CA ILE A 15 -3.56 -3.08 1.52
C ILE A 15 -2.63 -3.14 2.74
N LEU A 16 -3.16 -3.18 3.97
CA LEU A 16 -2.34 -3.40 5.16
C LEU A 16 -1.70 -4.79 5.17
N GLY A 17 -2.40 -5.82 4.72
CA GLY A 17 -1.83 -7.15 4.52
C GLY A 17 -0.64 -7.11 3.56
N VAL A 18 -0.80 -6.43 2.41
CA VAL A 18 0.29 -6.22 1.45
C VAL A 18 1.45 -5.44 2.07
N TYR A 19 1.17 -4.39 2.86
CA TYR A 19 2.19 -3.59 3.55
C TYR A 19 3.05 -4.47 4.50
N ILE A 20 2.42 -5.37 5.25
CA ILE A 20 3.12 -6.33 6.12
C ILE A 20 3.96 -7.30 5.29
N VAL A 21 3.41 -7.86 4.21
CA VAL A 21 4.15 -8.77 3.30
C VAL A 21 5.37 -8.06 2.71
N CYS A 22 5.22 -6.81 2.26
CA CYS A 22 6.32 -5.98 1.76
C CYS A 22 7.40 -5.79 2.83
N ARG A 23 7.01 -5.53 4.09
CA ARG A 23 7.95 -5.42 5.19
C ARG A 23 8.72 -6.73 5.41
N VAL A 24 8.03 -7.87 5.48
CA VAL A 24 8.70 -9.17 5.65
C VAL A 24 9.65 -9.45 4.49
N ALA A 25 9.20 -9.28 3.24
CA ALA A 25 10.03 -9.47 2.05
C ALA A 25 11.27 -8.57 2.05
N SER A 26 11.14 -7.32 2.50
CA SER A 26 12.28 -6.39 2.60
C SER A 26 13.38 -6.87 3.56
N LEU A 27 13.02 -7.67 4.57
CA LEU A 27 13.97 -8.18 5.57
C LEU A 27 14.63 -9.50 5.16
N ILE A 28 13.89 -10.39 4.48
CA ILE A 28 14.36 -11.76 4.19
C ILE A 28 14.74 -11.99 2.73
N ALA A 29 14.20 -11.20 1.80
CA ALA A 29 14.39 -11.36 0.36
C ALA A 29 14.36 -10.00 -0.37
N PRO A 30 15.24 -9.05 -0.01
CA PRO A 30 15.23 -7.70 -0.60
C PRO A 30 15.42 -7.73 -2.11
N ASP A 31 16.30 -8.58 -2.65
CA ASP A 31 16.51 -8.66 -4.11
C ASP A 31 15.25 -9.11 -4.86
N PHE A 32 14.48 -10.04 -4.28
CA PHE A 32 13.19 -10.43 -4.85
C PHE A 32 12.23 -9.24 -4.88
N LEU A 33 12.10 -8.51 -3.76
CA LEU A 33 11.25 -7.32 -3.68
C LEU A 33 11.65 -6.26 -4.73
N PHE A 34 12.94 -6.00 -4.90
CA PHE A 34 13.44 -5.05 -5.89
C PHE A 34 13.27 -5.55 -7.33
N ASN A 35 13.37 -6.85 -7.59
CA ASN A 35 13.08 -7.41 -8.92
C ASN A 35 11.59 -7.30 -9.28
N VAL A 36 10.70 -7.52 -8.31
CA VAL A 36 9.25 -7.27 -8.49
C VAL A 36 9.02 -5.79 -8.81
N ALA A 37 9.61 -4.87 -8.05
CA ALA A 37 9.49 -3.44 -8.34
C ALA A 37 10.01 -3.07 -9.74
N LYS A 38 11.17 -3.60 -10.14
CA LYS A 38 11.73 -3.42 -11.51
C LYS A 38 10.79 -3.91 -12.60
N SER A 39 10.00 -4.95 -12.36
CA SER A 39 9.06 -5.47 -13.36
C SER A 39 7.90 -4.51 -13.68
N TRP A 40 7.61 -3.55 -12.79
CA TRP A 40 6.54 -2.58 -12.98
C TRP A 40 7.02 -1.27 -13.62
N PHE A 41 8.28 -0.91 -13.40
CA PHE A 41 8.88 0.33 -13.93
C PHE A 41 9.80 0.03 -15.12
N HIS A 42 9.48 0.62 -16.27
CA HIS A 42 10.36 0.58 -17.44
C HIS A 42 11.29 1.80 -17.42
N THR A 43 12.54 1.64 -17.85
CA THR A 43 13.59 2.68 -18.00
C THR A 43 14.14 3.34 -16.73
N LEU A 44 13.43 3.26 -15.60
CA LEU A 44 13.89 3.79 -14.32
C LEU A 44 14.71 2.74 -13.57
N SER A 45 15.94 3.09 -13.15
CA SER A 45 16.68 2.27 -12.18
C SER A 45 16.16 2.55 -10.78
N VAL A 46 15.74 1.49 -10.09
CA VAL A 46 15.38 1.50 -8.66
C VAL A 46 16.53 1.03 -7.77
N ASP A 47 17.73 0.81 -8.34
CA ASP A 47 18.87 0.28 -7.59
C ASP A 47 19.36 1.25 -6.53
N SER A 48 19.27 2.56 -6.79
CA SER A 48 19.58 3.62 -5.83
C SER A 48 18.61 3.70 -4.65
N LEU A 49 17.44 3.05 -4.75
CA LEU A 49 16.41 3.04 -3.71
C LEU A 49 16.60 1.90 -2.69
N LYS A 50 17.60 1.04 -2.88
CA LYS A 50 18.00 0.04 -1.88
C LYS A 50 18.52 0.76 -0.64
N GLY A 51 17.61 1.01 0.30
CA GLY A 51 17.91 1.69 1.55
C GLY A 51 19.06 1.01 2.29
N THR A 52 20.01 1.80 2.75
CA THR A 52 21.19 1.32 3.50
C THR A 52 20.92 1.20 5.01
N ALA A 53 19.81 1.76 5.49
CA ALA A 53 19.43 1.73 6.90
C ALA A 53 18.14 0.93 7.12
N PRO A 54 18.10 0.04 8.12
CA PRO A 54 16.89 -0.69 8.47
C PRO A 54 15.84 0.27 9.04
N MET A 55 14.63 0.24 8.46
CA MET A 55 13.47 0.95 9.02
C MET A 55 13.15 0.40 10.41
N ASP A 56 12.98 1.27 11.41
CA ASP A 56 12.60 0.88 12.77
C ASP A 56 11.11 0.55 12.89
N THR A 57 10.73 -0.02 14.03
CA THR A 57 9.34 -0.41 14.32
C THR A 57 8.39 0.79 14.43
N GLY A 58 8.88 1.94 14.90
CA GLY A 58 8.07 3.15 15.04
C GLY A 58 7.65 3.69 13.67
N MET A 59 8.60 3.78 12.74
CA MET A 59 8.37 4.20 11.37
C MET A 59 7.49 3.20 10.61
N PHE A 60 7.64 1.90 10.87
CA PHE A 60 6.75 0.87 10.32
C PHE A 60 5.29 1.07 10.76
N LEU A 61 5.05 1.27 12.06
CA LEU A 61 3.70 1.48 12.59
C LEU A 61 3.10 2.80 12.11
N PHE A 62 3.91 3.86 12.08
CA PHE A 62 3.51 5.16 11.53
C PHE A 62 3.08 5.03 10.06
N GLY A 63 3.86 4.32 9.25
CA GLY A 63 3.53 4.00 7.86
C GLY A 63 2.23 3.21 7.73
N ALA A 64 2.02 2.19 8.55
CA ALA A 64 0.79 1.40 8.55
C ALA A 64 -0.45 2.26 8.86
N ILE A 65 -0.40 3.09 9.90
CA ILE A 65 -1.53 3.93 10.31
C ILE A 65 -1.85 4.98 9.22
N THR A 66 -0.83 5.70 8.75
CA THR A 66 -1.02 6.74 7.74
C THR A 66 -1.51 6.16 6.41
N LEU A 67 -0.99 5.01 5.98
CA LEU A 67 -1.48 4.28 4.81
C LEU A 67 -2.93 3.82 4.99
N ALA A 68 -3.29 3.29 6.16
CA ALA A 68 -4.65 2.83 6.43
C ALA A 68 -5.68 3.96 6.31
N VAL A 69 -5.38 5.11 6.93
CA VAL A 69 -6.21 6.31 6.88
C VAL A 69 -6.35 6.80 5.44
N LEU A 70 -5.23 6.92 4.71
CA LEU A 70 -5.23 7.37 3.33
C LEU A 70 -6.10 6.48 2.44
N VAL A 71 -5.90 5.16 2.48
CA VAL A 71 -6.65 4.19 1.67
C VAL A 71 -8.12 4.21 2.05
N TRP A 72 -8.45 4.22 3.33
CA TRP A 72 -9.84 4.18 3.77
C TRP A 72 -10.61 5.42 3.30
N VAL A 73 -10.06 6.61 3.54
CA VAL A 73 -10.70 7.88 3.20
C VAL A 73 -10.87 8.02 1.70
N THR A 74 -9.82 7.75 0.92
CA THR A 74 -9.87 7.86 -0.54
C THR A 74 -10.84 6.85 -1.15
N THR A 75 -10.88 5.62 -0.63
CA THR A 75 -11.81 4.58 -1.10
C THR A 75 -13.26 4.93 -0.77
N TYR A 76 -13.53 5.34 0.48
CA TYR A 76 -14.86 5.74 0.90
C TYR A 76 -15.39 6.89 0.03
N ALA A 77 -14.56 7.93 -0.18
CA ALA A 77 -14.90 9.07 -1.02
C ALA A 77 -15.18 8.65 -2.47
N THR A 78 -14.31 7.81 -3.04
CA THR A 78 -14.45 7.29 -4.41
C THR A 78 -15.76 6.53 -4.59
N VAL A 79 -16.06 5.58 -3.70
CA VAL A 79 -17.30 4.79 -3.78
C VAL A 79 -18.53 5.67 -3.58
N SER A 80 -18.46 6.66 -2.68
CA SER A 80 -19.55 7.61 -2.45
C SER A 80 -19.83 8.47 -3.70
N LEU A 81 -18.80 8.93 -4.40
CA LEU A 81 -18.94 9.68 -5.65
C LEU A 81 -19.46 8.78 -6.78
N TYR A 82 -18.88 7.59 -6.95
CA TYR A 82 -19.33 6.62 -7.93
C TYR A 82 -20.83 6.32 -7.80
N ASN A 83 -21.30 6.04 -6.58
CA ASN A 83 -22.72 5.81 -6.32
C ASN A 83 -23.62 7.02 -6.61
N LYS A 84 -23.09 8.25 -6.59
CA LYS A 84 -23.83 9.47 -6.98
C LYS A 84 -23.88 9.63 -8.50
N TRP A 85 -22.79 9.35 -9.20
CA TRP A 85 -22.67 9.55 -10.65
C TRP A 85 -23.23 8.41 -11.50
N ALA A 86 -23.22 7.18 -10.98
CA ALA A 86 -23.74 5.99 -11.65
C ALA A 86 -25.27 5.83 -11.48
N LYS A 87 -25.94 6.85 -10.93
CA LYS A 87 -27.40 6.99 -10.97
C LYS A 87 -27.79 7.74 -12.23
#